data_AF-A0A914CER8-F1
#
_entry.id   AF-A0A914CER8-F1
#
_cell.length_a   1.000
_cell.length_b   1.000
_cell.length_c   1.000
_cell.angle_alpha   90.00
_cell.angle_beta   90.00
_cell.angle_gamma   90.00
#
_symmetry.space_group_name_H-M   'P 1'
#
loop_
_entity.id
_entity.type
_entity.pdbx_description
1 polymer ?
#
loop_
_entity_poly.entity_id
_entity_poly.type
_entity_poly.pdbx_seq_one_letter_code
_entity_poly.pdbx_strand_id
1 'polypeptide(L)'
;MPYSLEDISQKSAEHHLPLVNDIDNLRFDKFTYQEGVYNKHEYILRPGCLCVGECGIDPNCICVAQSSIRLISQRRIKNVGDLHDQLFKKKLFECGSKCACKGSCSQQVSFARLPWRLEVFRTQKAGFSVRTKEFLHKGTFICQLAGELMTPKEVAKFVDMDKDFLFTFKSDTIEDSTHLSIYCKARGNVSRFFNHSCLPNMFLMLFYTDQANPAWPNIGFVANRDIDEGEELTFFYGEQWLAELLQARKFCFCSSEYCVLPPPGTTLIEYEKVLQNARRKTHELKKKRKAIKAAQNTNDDCKSNHIEF
;
A
#
# COMPACT_ATOMS: atom_id res chain seq x y z
N MET A 1 23.18 -21.53 -3.20
CA MET A 1 22.72 -21.73 -4.57
C MET A 1 21.53 -20.81 -4.81
N PRO A 2 21.55 -20.08 -5.94
CA PRO A 2 20.34 -19.56 -6.57
C PRO A 2 19.21 -20.58 -6.53
N TYR A 3 17.99 -20.11 -6.32
CA TYR A 3 16.82 -20.97 -6.27
C TYR A 3 15.56 -20.20 -6.64
N SER A 4 14.54 -20.95 -7.06
CA SER A 4 13.21 -20.42 -7.29
C SER A 4 12.17 -21.28 -6.58
N LEU A 5 11.09 -20.64 -6.14
CA LEU A 5 9.86 -21.29 -5.71
C LEU A 5 8.80 -20.96 -6.74
N GLU A 6 8.05 -21.97 -7.18
CA GLU A 6 7.04 -21.80 -8.23
C GLU A 6 5.87 -20.94 -7.76
N ASP A 7 5.40 -21.16 -6.54
CA ASP A 7 4.27 -20.42 -5.98
C ASP A 7 4.36 -20.32 -4.46
N ILE A 8 4.63 -19.12 -3.94
CA ILE A 8 4.65 -18.86 -2.49
C ILE A 8 3.24 -18.64 -1.91
N SER A 9 2.22 -18.46 -2.77
CA SER A 9 0.84 -18.27 -2.33
C SER A 9 0.11 -19.57 -1.98
N GLN A 10 0.73 -20.72 -2.28
CA GLN A 10 0.15 -22.05 -2.06
C GLN A 10 -1.22 -22.20 -2.74
N LYS A 11 -1.33 -21.73 -3.99
CA LYS A 11 -2.56 -21.69 -4.81
C LYS A 11 -3.64 -20.73 -4.31
N SER A 12 -3.33 -19.85 -3.36
CA SER A 12 -4.28 -18.85 -2.85
C SER A 12 -4.47 -17.69 -3.84
N ALA A 13 -3.39 -17.23 -4.48
CA ALA A 13 -3.48 -16.21 -5.55
C ALA A 13 -4.11 -16.80 -6.82
N GLU A 14 -4.67 -15.94 -7.69
CA GLU A 14 -5.29 -16.37 -8.95
C GLU A 14 -4.26 -16.96 -9.92
N HIS A 15 -3.08 -16.35 -9.97
CA HIS A 15 -1.92 -16.82 -10.71
C HIS A 15 -0.83 -17.33 -9.74
N HIS A 16 0.06 -18.21 -10.22
CA HIS A 16 1.24 -18.59 -9.44
C HIS A 16 2.04 -17.34 -9.06
N LEU A 17 2.46 -17.25 -7.80
CA LEU A 17 3.29 -16.16 -7.28
C LEU A 17 4.74 -16.66 -7.10
N PRO A 18 5.57 -16.62 -8.14
CA PRO A 18 6.94 -17.11 -8.06
C PRO A 18 7.80 -16.27 -7.13
N LEU A 19 8.78 -16.93 -6.50
CA LEU A 19 9.90 -16.28 -5.82
C LEU A 19 11.20 -16.70 -6.48
N VAL A 20 12.04 -15.73 -6.86
CA VAL A 20 13.32 -15.95 -7.53
C VAL A 20 14.45 -15.33 -6.73
N ASN A 21 15.47 -16.13 -6.38
CA ASN A 21 16.74 -15.64 -5.88
C ASN A 21 17.87 -16.13 -6.80
N ASP A 22 18.38 -15.22 -7.61
CA ASP A 22 19.51 -15.41 -8.53
C ASP A 22 20.81 -14.73 -8.05
N ILE A 23 20.79 -14.09 -6.87
CA ILE A 23 21.89 -13.27 -6.37
C ILE A 23 22.71 -14.00 -5.30
N ASP A 24 22.04 -14.63 -4.34
CA ASP A 24 22.72 -15.14 -3.14
C ASP A 24 22.05 -16.40 -2.55
N ASN A 25 22.45 -16.75 -1.34
CA ASN A 25 21.98 -17.93 -0.61
C ASN A 25 20.91 -17.58 0.44
N LEU A 26 20.43 -16.32 0.50
CA LEU A 26 19.42 -15.90 1.46
C LEU A 26 18.15 -16.72 1.25
N ARG A 27 17.70 -17.40 2.30
CA ARG A 27 16.51 -18.24 2.24
C ARG A 27 15.26 -17.45 2.56
N PHE A 28 14.19 -17.85 1.88
CA PHE A 28 12.84 -17.41 2.14
C PHE A 28 12.34 -18.09 3.41
N ASP A 29 11.92 -17.28 4.38
CA ASP A 29 11.25 -17.77 5.58
C ASP A 29 9.81 -18.17 5.24
N LYS A 30 9.47 -19.43 5.52
CA LYS A 30 8.11 -19.92 5.34
C LYS A 30 7.15 -19.13 6.22
N PHE A 31 6.00 -18.77 5.66
CA PHE A 31 4.90 -18.11 6.34
C PHE A 31 3.56 -18.66 5.83
N THR A 32 2.47 -18.34 6.52
CA THR A 32 1.13 -18.69 6.08
C THR A 32 0.60 -17.60 5.17
N TYR A 33 0.38 -17.94 3.90
CA TYR A 33 -0.21 -17.00 2.94
C TYR A 33 -1.72 -16.85 3.20
N GLN A 34 -2.23 -15.63 3.22
CA GLN A 34 -3.66 -15.33 3.35
C GLN A 34 -3.99 -14.00 2.69
N GLU A 35 -5.18 -13.88 2.10
CA GLU A 35 -5.67 -12.59 1.63
C GLU A 35 -6.41 -11.86 2.75
N GLY A 36 -5.88 -10.72 3.16
CA GLY A 36 -6.48 -9.84 4.16
C GLY A 36 -5.95 -9.99 5.59
N VAL A 37 -6.59 -9.26 6.50
CA VAL A 37 -6.15 -9.16 7.90
C VAL A 37 -6.81 -10.25 8.74
N TYR A 38 -5.99 -11.02 9.45
CA TYR A 38 -6.48 -11.88 10.52
C TYR A 38 -6.82 -11.00 11.72
N ASN A 39 -8.11 -10.97 12.04
CA ASN A 39 -8.63 -10.23 13.17
C ASN A 39 -9.41 -11.18 14.08
N LYS A 40 -8.98 -11.25 15.33
CA LYS A 40 -9.61 -12.07 16.38
C LYS A 40 -10.79 -11.39 17.06
N HIS A 41 -11.07 -10.15 16.70
CA HIS A 41 -12.10 -9.36 17.33
C HIS A 41 -13.36 -9.27 16.45
N GLU A 42 -14.53 -9.09 17.07
CA GLU A 42 -15.83 -9.16 16.37
C GLU A 42 -16.05 -8.03 15.35
N TYR A 43 -16.60 -8.39 14.20
CA TYR A 43 -16.99 -7.45 13.15
C TYR A 43 -18.46 -7.05 13.30
N ILE A 44 -18.76 -5.78 13.02
CA ILE A 44 -20.14 -5.30 12.88
C ILE A 44 -20.48 -5.24 11.40
N LEU A 45 -21.58 -5.87 11.01
CA LEU A 45 -22.06 -5.84 9.63
C LEU A 45 -22.76 -4.51 9.34
N ARG A 46 -22.26 -3.75 8.36
CA ARG A 46 -22.88 -2.49 7.94
C ARG A 46 -24.24 -2.68 7.23
N PRO A 47 -25.14 -1.69 7.28
CA PRO A 47 -26.27 -1.64 6.36
C PRO A 47 -25.80 -1.66 4.90
N GLY A 48 -26.54 -2.36 4.04
CA GLY A 48 -26.27 -2.42 2.61
C GLY A 48 -27.09 -1.41 1.80
N CYS A 49 -26.65 -1.11 0.58
CA CYS A 49 -27.43 -0.31 -0.35
C CYS A 49 -28.67 -1.06 -0.88
N LEU A 50 -29.65 -0.32 -1.41
CA LEU A 50 -30.83 -0.87 -2.08
C LEU A 50 -30.75 -0.75 -3.61
N CYS A 51 -29.58 -0.41 -4.14
CA CYS A 51 -29.37 -0.21 -5.58
C CYS A 51 -29.58 -1.50 -6.38
N VAL A 52 -30.10 -1.35 -7.60
CA VAL A 52 -30.20 -2.41 -8.61
C VAL A 52 -29.18 -2.11 -9.69
N GLY A 53 -28.27 -3.05 -9.97
CA GLY A 53 -27.21 -2.88 -10.96
C GLY A 53 -25.95 -2.17 -10.43
N GLU A 54 -25.40 -1.25 -11.23
CA GLU A 54 -24.08 -0.65 -11.00
C GLU A 54 -24.09 0.55 -10.03
N CYS A 55 -23.52 0.35 -8.84
CA CYS A 55 -23.48 1.39 -7.80
C CYS A 55 -22.43 2.47 -8.03
N GLY A 56 -21.27 2.18 -8.65
CA GLY A 56 -20.11 3.10 -8.59
C GLY A 56 -20.31 4.47 -9.24
N ILE A 57 -21.39 4.61 -10.01
CA ILE A 57 -21.82 5.87 -10.64
C ILE A 57 -23.11 6.45 -10.04
N ASP A 58 -23.80 5.71 -9.17
CA ASP A 58 -25.07 6.14 -8.56
C ASP A 58 -24.79 6.96 -7.27
N PRO A 59 -25.07 8.28 -7.27
CA PRO A 59 -24.87 9.11 -6.10
C PRO A 59 -25.81 8.76 -4.94
N ASN A 60 -26.90 8.02 -5.19
CA ASN A 60 -27.85 7.59 -4.17
C ASN A 60 -27.43 6.28 -3.47
N CYS A 61 -26.40 5.60 -3.98
CA CYS A 61 -25.86 4.43 -3.31
C CYS A 61 -25.23 4.83 -1.97
N ILE A 62 -25.76 4.35 -0.84
CA ILE A 62 -25.22 4.66 0.49
C ILE A 62 -23.72 4.31 0.63
N CYS A 63 -23.25 3.24 -0.01
CA CYS A 63 -21.84 2.84 -0.01
C CYS A 63 -20.97 3.88 -0.73
N VAL A 64 -21.45 4.42 -1.86
CA VAL A 64 -20.77 5.50 -2.59
C VAL A 64 -20.85 6.81 -1.81
N ALA A 65 -22.03 7.18 -1.31
CA ALA A 65 -22.26 8.41 -0.57
C ALA A 65 -21.39 8.51 0.69
N GLN A 66 -21.19 7.41 1.42
CA GLN A 66 -20.30 7.34 2.58
C GLN A 66 -18.81 7.36 2.18
N SER A 67 -18.48 6.94 0.97
CA SER A 67 -17.10 6.95 0.48
C SER A 67 -16.66 8.37 0.16
N SER A 68 -15.40 8.70 0.47
CA SER A 68 -14.73 9.88 -0.05
C SER A 68 -13.87 9.57 -1.29
N ILE A 69 -13.58 8.30 -1.50
CA ILE A 69 -12.90 7.78 -2.69
C ILE A 69 -13.98 7.35 -3.70
N ARG A 70 -13.74 7.63 -4.97
CA ARG A 70 -14.65 7.27 -6.08
C ARG A 70 -13.96 6.28 -6.99
N LEU A 71 -14.73 5.31 -7.49
CA LEU A 71 -14.26 4.30 -8.43
C LEU A 71 -14.84 4.58 -9.82
N ILE A 72 -14.11 4.17 -10.85
CA ILE A 72 -14.67 4.05 -12.21
C ILE A 72 -15.26 2.65 -12.40
N SER A 73 -15.92 2.40 -13.53
CA SER A 73 -16.57 1.11 -13.81
C SER A 73 -15.59 -0.07 -13.78
N GLN A 74 -14.33 0.13 -14.19
CA GLN A 74 -13.26 -0.88 -14.10
C GLN A 74 -12.67 -1.02 -12.69
N ARG A 75 -13.36 -0.57 -11.64
CA ARG A 75 -12.95 -0.68 -10.22
C ARG A 75 -11.61 0.00 -9.88
N ARG A 76 -11.12 0.90 -10.73
CA ARG A 76 -9.95 1.76 -10.45
C ARG A 76 -10.36 3.02 -9.72
N ILE A 77 -9.46 3.56 -8.91
CA ILE A 77 -9.67 4.83 -8.19
C ILE A 77 -9.63 5.99 -9.18
N LYS A 78 -10.73 6.75 -9.21
CA LYS A 78 -10.86 7.98 -9.98
C LYS A 78 -10.03 9.10 -9.32
N ASN A 79 -9.35 9.91 -10.14
CA ASN A 79 -8.59 11.09 -9.72
C ASN A 79 -7.55 10.83 -8.62
N VAL A 80 -6.84 9.69 -8.67
CA VAL A 80 -5.85 9.31 -7.65
C VAL A 80 -4.75 10.38 -7.43
N GLY A 81 -4.43 11.17 -8.47
CA GLY A 81 -3.45 12.27 -8.39
C GLY A 81 -3.84 13.35 -7.37
N ASP A 82 -5.13 13.66 -7.26
CA ASP A 82 -5.65 14.65 -6.29
C ASP A 82 -5.62 14.10 -4.86
N LEU A 83 -5.66 12.78 -4.72
CA LEU A 83 -5.73 12.07 -3.45
C LEU A 83 -4.35 11.71 -2.87
N HIS A 84 -3.26 11.92 -3.60
CA HIS A 84 -1.89 11.53 -3.25
C HIS A 84 -1.51 11.72 -1.77
N ASP A 85 -1.77 12.89 -1.19
CA ASP A 85 -1.41 13.22 0.21
C ASP A 85 -2.55 12.95 1.22
N GLN A 86 -3.67 12.44 0.74
CA GLN A 86 -4.93 12.32 1.50
C GLN A 86 -5.52 10.91 1.47
N LEU A 87 -5.02 9.96 0.68
CA LEU A 87 -5.63 8.61 0.56
C LEU A 87 -5.76 7.91 1.92
N PHE A 88 -4.77 8.07 2.80
CA PHE A 88 -4.84 7.50 4.16
C PHE A 88 -5.81 8.24 5.10
N LYS A 89 -6.37 9.38 4.67
CA LYS A 89 -7.42 10.16 5.36
C LYS A 89 -8.80 10.00 4.70
N LYS A 90 -8.84 9.43 3.49
CA LYS A 90 -10.06 9.21 2.71
C LYS A 90 -10.47 7.75 2.89
N LYS A 91 -11.77 7.51 2.83
CA LYS A 91 -12.35 6.18 3.08
C LYS A 91 -13.09 5.71 1.85
N LEU A 92 -12.93 4.43 1.52
CA LEU A 92 -13.77 3.71 0.57
C LEU A 92 -14.62 2.68 1.33
N PHE A 93 -15.91 2.69 1.11
CA PHE A 93 -16.86 1.70 1.63
C PHE A 93 -17.33 0.84 0.48
N GLU A 94 -16.99 -0.44 0.51
CA GLU A 94 -17.42 -1.38 -0.51
C GLU A 94 -18.88 -1.78 -0.31
N CYS A 95 -19.53 -2.12 -1.43
CA CYS A 95 -20.73 -2.93 -1.38
C CYS A 95 -20.37 -4.36 -0.96
N GLY A 96 -21.28 -5.04 -0.26
CA GLY A 96 -21.08 -6.44 0.15
C GLY A 96 -22.41 -7.19 0.32
N SER A 97 -22.40 -8.26 1.10
CA SER A 97 -23.48 -9.26 1.16
C SER A 97 -24.86 -8.70 1.54
N LYS A 98 -24.89 -7.68 2.41
CA LYS A 98 -26.12 -6.99 2.82
C LYS A 98 -26.67 -6.00 1.79
N CYS A 99 -25.92 -5.67 0.74
CA CYS A 99 -26.41 -4.80 -0.33
C CYS A 99 -27.36 -5.56 -1.27
N ALA A 100 -28.34 -4.86 -1.86
CA ALA A 100 -29.20 -5.40 -2.90
C ALA A 100 -28.42 -5.74 -4.17
N CYS A 101 -27.38 -4.97 -4.51
CA CYS A 101 -26.44 -5.27 -5.60
C CYS A 101 -25.51 -6.47 -5.32
N LYS A 102 -25.55 -7.04 -4.10
CA LYS A 102 -24.77 -8.22 -3.66
C LYS A 102 -23.24 -8.11 -3.82
N GLY A 103 -22.70 -6.91 -3.99
CA GLY A 103 -21.27 -6.70 -4.26
C GLY A 103 -20.85 -7.00 -5.70
N SER A 104 -21.79 -7.30 -6.60
CA SER A 104 -21.50 -7.54 -8.02
C SER A 104 -21.26 -6.25 -8.80
N CYS A 105 -21.53 -5.08 -8.23
CA CYS A 105 -21.29 -3.78 -8.85
C CYS A 105 -19.82 -3.34 -8.79
N SER A 106 -19.51 -2.20 -9.40
CA SER A 106 -18.16 -1.62 -9.43
C SER A 106 -17.69 -0.98 -8.11
N GLN A 107 -18.53 -0.92 -7.07
CA GLN A 107 -18.19 -0.34 -5.77
C GLN A 107 -17.45 -1.35 -4.88
N GLN A 108 -16.38 -1.94 -5.42
CA GLN A 108 -15.53 -2.93 -4.75
C GLN A 108 -14.13 -2.87 -5.36
N VAL A 109 -13.09 -2.87 -4.54
CA VAL A 109 -11.68 -2.96 -4.98
C VAL A 109 -11.00 -4.23 -4.49
N SER A 110 -11.45 -4.75 -3.35
CA SER A 110 -10.96 -5.99 -2.78
C SER A 110 -11.35 -7.20 -3.63
N PHE A 111 -10.49 -8.21 -3.59
CA PHE A 111 -10.67 -9.48 -4.26
C PHE A 111 -10.32 -10.62 -3.30
N ALA A 112 -10.95 -11.78 -3.49
CA ALA A 112 -10.71 -12.95 -2.66
C ALA A 112 -9.35 -13.62 -2.94
N ARG A 113 -8.78 -13.39 -4.13
CA ARG A 113 -7.51 -13.93 -4.60
C ARG A 113 -6.78 -12.83 -5.36
N LEU A 114 -5.47 -12.67 -5.15
CA LEU A 114 -4.65 -11.72 -5.90
C LEU A 114 -4.74 -11.98 -7.41
N PRO A 115 -5.24 -11.02 -8.22
CA PRO A 115 -5.48 -11.23 -9.66
C PRO A 115 -4.27 -10.88 -10.53
N TRP A 116 -3.27 -10.18 -9.98
CA TRP A 116 -2.13 -9.67 -10.74
C TRP A 116 -1.00 -10.71 -10.83
N ARG A 117 -0.35 -10.78 -11.98
CA ARG A 117 0.90 -11.53 -12.19
C ARG A 117 2.04 -10.74 -11.57
N LEU A 118 2.47 -11.16 -10.39
CA LEU A 118 3.60 -10.57 -9.67
C LEU A 118 4.71 -11.61 -9.51
N GLU A 119 5.92 -11.15 -9.23
CA GLU A 119 7.06 -12.00 -8.88
C GLU A 119 7.80 -11.40 -7.68
N VAL A 120 8.09 -12.24 -6.68
CA VAL A 120 9.00 -11.87 -5.59
C VAL A 120 10.43 -12.14 -6.08
N PHE A 121 11.30 -11.15 -6.04
CA PHE A 121 12.67 -11.28 -6.53
C PHE A 121 13.69 -10.78 -5.52
N ARG A 122 14.88 -11.39 -5.50
CA ARG A 122 15.99 -10.91 -4.68
C ARG A 122 16.56 -9.64 -5.30
N THR A 123 16.65 -8.57 -4.50
CA THR A 123 17.31 -7.32 -4.91
C THR A 123 18.79 -7.34 -4.55
N GLN A 124 19.61 -6.50 -5.18
CA GLN A 124 21.05 -6.44 -4.85
C GLN A 124 21.32 -5.89 -3.44
N LYS A 125 20.45 -5.04 -2.89
CA LYS A 125 20.75 -4.24 -1.68
C LYS A 125 19.70 -4.28 -0.57
N ALA A 126 18.46 -4.66 -0.86
CA ALA A 126 17.31 -4.46 0.02
C ALA A 126 16.44 -5.72 0.17
N GLY A 127 17.05 -6.89 0.40
CA GLY A 127 16.31 -8.13 0.63
C GLY A 127 15.52 -8.61 -0.60
N PHE A 128 14.39 -9.25 -0.34
CA PHE A 128 13.41 -9.60 -1.37
C PHE A 128 12.47 -8.41 -1.61
N SER A 129 12.07 -8.22 -2.87
CA SER A 129 11.06 -7.25 -3.27
C SER A 129 10.04 -7.88 -4.21
N VAL A 130 9.07 -7.08 -4.67
CA VAL A 130 8.05 -7.51 -5.63
C VAL A 130 8.16 -6.66 -6.89
N ARG A 131 8.08 -7.30 -8.06
CA ARG A 131 7.87 -6.61 -9.33
C ARG A 131 6.61 -7.12 -10.01
N THR A 132 6.00 -6.27 -10.83
CA THR A 132 4.87 -6.68 -11.67
C THR A 132 5.37 -7.40 -12.92
N LYS A 133 4.61 -8.38 -13.41
CA LYS A 133 4.82 -9.11 -14.67
C LYS A 133 3.80 -8.71 -15.74
N GLU A 134 3.10 -7.61 -15.51
CA GLU A 134 2.17 -6.99 -16.43
C GLU A 134 2.10 -5.47 -16.18
N PHE A 135 1.56 -4.73 -17.14
CA PHE A 135 1.32 -3.29 -16.99
C PHE A 135 0.16 -3.04 -16.03
N LEU A 136 0.34 -2.11 -15.08
CA LEU A 136 -0.69 -1.72 -14.12
C LEU A 136 -1.04 -0.25 -14.30
N HIS A 137 -2.31 0.02 -14.63
CA HIS A 137 -2.80 1.38 -14.80
C HIS A 137 -2.81 2.16 -13.48
N LYS A 138 -2.61 3.48 -13.55
CA LYS A 138 -2.87 4.43 -12.47
C LYS A 138 -4.25 4.21 -11.86
N GLY A 139 -4.31 4.22 -10.53
CA GLY A 139 -5.52 4.00 -9.73
C GLY A 139 -5.90 2.53 -9.52
N THR A 140 -5.11 1.59 -10.02
CA THR A 140 -5.35 0.14 -9.82
C THR A 140 -5.07 -0.25 -8.36
N PHE A 141 -6.01 -0.96 -7.74
CA PHE A 141 -5.83 -1.56 -6.42
C PHE A 141 -4.99 -2.83 -6.54
N ILE A 142 -3.85 -2.87 -5.86
CA ILE A 142 -2.83 -3.91 -6.02
C ILE A 142 -3.04 -5.09 -5.08
N CYS A 143 -3.23 -4.84 -3.78
CA CYS A 143 -3.62 -5.86 -2.80
C CYS A 143 -3.94 -5.20 -1.46
N GLN A 144 -4.61 -5.95 -0.57
CA GLN A 144 -4.70 -5.59 0.84
C GLN A 144 -3.35 -5.86 1.55
N LEU A 145 -3.00 -5.05 2.55
CA LEU A 145 -1.97 -5.37 3.52
C LEU A 145 -2.48 -6.48 4.44
N ALA A 146 -1.99 -7.70 4.22
CA ALA A 146 -2.40 -8.88 4.98
C ALA A 146 -1.45 -9.16 6.14
N GLY A 147 -2.00 -9.58 7.27
CA GLY A 147 -1.24 -9.94 8.47
C GLY A 147 -2.14 -10.05 9.69
N GLU A 148 -1.54 -10.14 10.87
CA GLU A 148 -2.25 -10.20 12.14
C GLU A 148 -2.49 -8.80 12.70
N LEU A 149 -3.74 -8.43 12.96
CA LEU A 149 -4.04 -7.18 13.65
C LEU A 149 -3.66 -7.28 15.12
N MET A 150 -2.91 -6.29 15.61
CA MET A 150 -2.41 -6.23 16.97
C MET A 150 -2.68 -4.86 17.59
N THR A 151 -3.09 -4.88 18.85
CA THR A 151 -3.19 -3.69 19.71
C THR A 151 -1.80 -3.33 20.29
N PRO A 152 -1.59 -2.10 20.80
CA PRO A 152 -0.34 -1.74 21.48
C PRO A 152 0.03 -2.67 22.62
N LYS A 153 -0.98 -3.12 23.38
CA LYS A 153 -0.81 -4.07 24.49
C LYS A 153 -0.30 -5.42 24.02
N GLU A 154 -0.64 -5.83 22.80
CA GLU A 154 -0.19 -7.10 22.23
C GLU A 154 1.21 -6.99 21.65
N VAL A 155 1.50 -5.90 20.95
CA VAL A 155 2.85 -5.60 20.47
C VAL A 155 3.84 -5.54 21.64
N ALA A 156 3.47 -4.88 22.75
CA ALA A 156 4.31 -4.75 23.93
C ALA A 156 4.64 -6.07 24.64
N LYS A 157 3.94 -7.17 24.34
CA LYS A 157 4.24 -8.51 24.91
C LYS A 157 5.45 -9.17 24.25
N PHE A 158 5.88 -8.69 23.09
CA PHE A 158 7.00 -9.27 22.34
C PHE A 158 8.23 -8.38 22.46
N VAL A 159 9.17 -8.77 23.32
CA VAL A 159 10.43 -8.03 23.54
C VAL A 159 11.29 -8.02 22.27
N ASP A 160 11.36 -9.15 21.57
CA ASP A 160 12.20 -9.36 20.38
C ASP A 160 11.37 -9.42 19.08
N MET A 161 10.31 -8.62 18.99
CA MET A 161 9.51 -8.56 17.77
C MET A 161 10.36 -8.03 16.61
N ASP A 162 10.28 -8.72 15.47
CA ASP A 162 10.89 -8.27 14.24
C ASP A 162 10.08 -7.11 13.63
N LYS A 163 10.51 -5.90 13.93
CA LYS A 163 9.80 -4.68 13.54
C LYS A 163 9.78 -4.44 12.03
N ASP A 164 10.61 -5.14 11.25
CA ASP A 164 10.62 -5.01 9.79
C ASP A 164 9.32 -5.53 9.15
N PHE A 165 8.58 -6.39 9.87
CA PHE A 165 7.27 -6.89 9.45
C PHE A 165 6.08 -6.21 10.16
N LEU A 166 6.32 -5.14 10.92
CA LEU A 166 5.31 -4.46 11.70
C LEU A 166 4.89 -3.15 11.02
N PHE A 167 3.64 -3.08 10.58
CA PHE A 167 3.08 -1.85 10.04
C PHE A 167 2.16 -1.18 11.06
N THR A 168 2.52 0.01 11.55
CA THR A 168 1.74 0.75 12.56
C THR A 168 0.96 1.89 11.92
N PHE A 169 -0.32 2.03 12.28
CA PHE A 169 -1.19 3.09 11.80
C PHE A 169 -2.10 3.61 12.91
N LYS A 170 -2.59 4.84 12.74
CA LYS A 170 -3.54 5.44 13.68
C LYS A 170 -4.97 5.11 13.25
N SER A 171 -5.80 4.68 14.20
CA SER A 171 -7.25 4.56 13.99
C SER A 171 -7.95 5.83 14.45
N ASP A 172 -8.80 6.41 13.59
CA ASP A 172 -9.53 7.64 13.88
C ASP A 172 -10.81 7.42 14.72
N THR A 173 -11.23 6.18 14.93
CA THR A 173 -12.53 5.86 15.56
C THR A 173 -12.40 5.16 16.91
N ILE A 174 -11.18 4.86 17.37
CA ILE A 174 -10.94 4.39 18.73
C ILE A 174 -10.61 5.62 19.57
N GLU A 175 -11.33 5.83 20.68
CA GLU A 175 -11.00 6.86 21.67
C GLU A 175 -9.51 6.74 22.08
N ASP A 176 -8.87 7.86 22.41
CA ASP A 176 -7.43 7.98 22.68
C ASP A 176 -6.44 7.86 21.51
N SER A 177 -6.88 7.96 20.24
CA SER A 177 -5.92 7.98 19.11
C SER A 177 -4.99 6.75 19.11
N THR A 178 -5.53 5.59 19.49
CA THR A 178 -4.74 4.38 19.71
C THR A 178 -4.09 3.94 18.40
N HIS A 179 -2.77 3.76 18.43
CA HIS A 179 -2.03 3.18 17.31
C HIS A 179 -2.34 1.69 17.24
N LEU A 180 -2.65 1.18 16.06
CA LEU A 180 -2.80 -0.25 15.79
C LEU A 180 -1.64 -0.70 14.91
N SER A 181 -1.40 -2.01 14.90
CA SER A 181 -0.37 -2.57 14.05
C SER A 181 -0.88 -3.79 13.29
N ILE A 182 -0.41 -3.99 12.06
CA ILE A 182 -0.54 -5.26 11.32
C ILE A 182 0.84 -5.90 11.27
N TYR A 183 0.96 -7.11 11.82
CA TYR A 183 2.20 -7.88 11.84
C TYR A 183 2.18 -8.97 10.76
N CYS A 184 3.14 -8.92 9.83
CA CYS A 184 3.11 -9.69 8.59
C CYS A 184 4.13 -10.84 8.53
N LYS A 185 4.80 -11.17 9.65
CA LYS A 185 5.91 -12.14 9.64
C LYS A 185 5.43 -13.57 9.43
N ALA A 186 4.55 -14.06 10.32
CA ALA A 186 4.08 -15.44 10.34
C ALA A 186 2.85 -15.68 9.45
N ARG A 187 2.02 -14.65 9.28
CA ARG A 187 0.84 -14.63 8.40
C ARG A 187 0.88 -13.35 7.56
N GLY A 188 0.55 -13.45 6.28
CA GLY A 188 0.50 -12.27 5.40
C GLY A 188 0.25 -12.68 3.95
N ASN A 189 0.46 -11.76 3.01
CA ASN A 189 0.45 -12.03 1.57
C ASN A 189 1.70 -11.44 0.91
N VAL A 190 1.64 -11.22 -0.40
CA VAL A 190 2.71 -10.58 -1.18
C VAL A 190 3.15 -9.22 -0.63
N SER A 191 2.28 -8.48 0.06
CA SER A 191 2.59 -7.12 0.50
C SER A 191 3.71 -7.02 1.52
N ARG A 192 4.01 -8.12 2.25
CA ARG A 192 5.12 -8.18 3.21
C ARG A 192 6.50 -8.02 2.55
N PHE A 193 6.56 -8.08 1.22
CA PHE A 193 7.77 -7.94 0.41
C PHE A 193 7.85 -6.59 -0.30
N PHE A 194 6.85 -5.71 -0.21
CA PHE A 194 6.94 -4.41 -0.86
C PHE A 194 7.99 -3.55 -0.17
N ASN A 195 9.00 -3.15 -0.92
CA ASN A 195 10.08 -2.33 -0.40
C ASN A 195 9.73 -0.84 -0.29
N HIS A 196 10.55 -0.14 0.48
CA HIS A 196 10.48 1.31 0.61
C HIS A 196 10.97 2.01 -0.66
N SER A 197 10.26 3.06 -1.09
CA SER A 197 10.84 4.13 -1.91
C SER A 197 10.48 5.52 -1.40
N CYS A 198 11.43 6.46 -1.48
CA CYS A 198 11.19 7.88 -1.21
C CYS A 198 10.32 8.53 -2.31
N LEU A 199 10.32 7.96 -3.51
CA LEU A 199 9.39 8.27 -4.60
C LEU A 199 8.68 6.97 -5.03
N PRO A 200 7.68 6.52 -4.27
CA PRO A 200 7.02 5.25 -4.53
C PRO A 200 6.07 5.33 -5.73
N ASN A 201 5.78 4.18 -6.33
CA ASN A 201 4.73 4.02 -7.34
C ASN A 201 3.39 3.54 -6.76
N MET A 202 3.33 3.25 -5.46
CA MET A 202 2.10 2.92 -4.75
C MET A 202 1.81 3.83 -3.55
N PHE A 203 0.52 4.01 -3.23
CA PHE A 203 0.05 4.58 -1.97
C PHE A 203 -0.85 3.65 -1.20
N LEU A 204 -0.97 3.94 0.10
CA LEU A 204 -1.90 3.28 1.00
C LEU A 204 -3.26 3.98 0.97
N MET A 205 -4.32 3.19 0.94
CA MET A 205 -5.70 3.65 1.08
C MET A 205 -6.39 2.92 2.23
N LEU A 206 -7.37 3.58 2.85
CA LEU A 206 -8.29 2.91 3.78
C LEU A 206 -9.55 2.49 3.02
N PHE A 207 -9.93 1.24 3.19
CA PHE A 207 -11.19 0.72 2.69
C PHE A 207 -11.88 -0.18 3.71
N TYR A 208 -13.18 -0.39 3.53
CA TYR A 208 -13.99 -1.17 4.43
C TYR A 208 -14.97 -2.05 3.64
N THR A 209 -14.87 -3.35 3.84
CA THR A 209 -15.81 -4.37 3.35
C THR A 209 -17.12 -4.31 4.13
N ASP A 210 -18.08 -5.20 3.87
CA ASP A 210 -19.32 -5.28 4.65
C ASP A 210 -19.12 -5.69 6.12
N GLN A 211 -18.08 -6.47 6.38
CA GLN A 211 -17.53 -6.74 7.71
C GLN A 211 -16.60 -5.59 8.12
N ALA A 212 -17.18 -4.49 8.59
CA ALA A 212 -16.40 -3.34 8.99
C ALA A 212 -16.58 -3.04 10.46
N ASN A 213 -15.48 -3.17 11.20
CA ASN A 213 -15.33 -2.36 12.39
C ASN A 213 -14.67 -1.04 11.97
N PRO A 214 -15.32 0.12 12.14
CA PRO A 214 -14.68 1.41 11.84
C PRO A 214 -13.32 1.57 12.53
N ALA A 215 -13.15 0.95 13.71
CA ALA A 215 -11.91 0.88 14.48
C ALA A 215 -10.76 0.20 13.73
N TRP A 216 -11.08 -0.72 12.81
CA TRP A 216 -10.13 -1.59 12.13
C TRP A 216 -10.33 -1.48 10.62
N PRO A 217 -9.83 -0.39 9.99
CA PRO A 217 -9.87 -0.28 8.54
C PRO A 217 -9.02 -1.37 7.89
N ASN A 218 -9.46 -1.81 6.71
CA ASN A 218 -8.54 -2.50 5.82
C ASN A 218 -7.63 -1.47 5.17
N ILE A 219 -6.35 -1.79 5.06
CA ILE A 219 -5.35 -0.98 4.38
C ILE A 219 -4.98 -1.68 3.09
N GLY A 220 -5.01 -0.97 1.97
CA GLY A 220 -4.63 -1.53 0.67
C GLY A 220 -3.68 -0.65 -0.10
N PHE A 221 -3.00 -1.25 -1.08
CA PHE A 221 -2.02 -0.61 -1.94
C PHE A 221 -2.66 -0.23 -3.27
N VAL A 222 -2.35 0.96 -3.78
CA VAL A 222 -2.91 1.50 -5.03
C VAL A 222 -1.80 2.08 -5.88
N ALA A 223 -1.77 1.77 -7.17
CA ALA A 223 -0.89 2.39 -8.14
C ALA A 223 -1.17 3.90 -8.26
N ASN A 224 -0.17 4.74 -8.02
CA ASN A 224 -0.32 6.21 -8.05
C ASN A 224 0.04 6.83 -9.41
N ARG A 225 0.67 6.04 -10.27
CA ARG A 225 0.95 6.30 -11.68
C ARG A 225 0.77 4.98 -12.43
N ASP A 226 0.90 5.02 -13.76
CA ASP A 226 1.08 3.82 -14.55
C ASP A 226 2.41 3.14 -14.17
N ILE A 227 2.41 1.82 -14.09
CA ILE A 227 3.56 0.99 -13.70
C ILE A 227 3.80 -0.04 -14.80
N ASP A 228 4.98 0.00 -15.39
CA ASP A 228 5.36 -0.89 -16.49
C ASP A 228 5.71 -2.30 -15.99
N GLU A 229 5.61 -3.28 -16.89
CA GLU A 229 6.07 -4.63 -16.62
C GLU A 229 7.55 -4.62 -16.18
N GLY A 230 7.85 -5.37 -15.12
CA GLY A 230 9.19 -5.53 -14.57
C GLY A 230 9.58 -4.46 -13.55
N GLU A 231 8.78 -3.38 -13.39
CA GLU A 231 9.02 -2.38 -12.36
C GLU A 231 8.82 -2.94 -10.94
N GLU A 232 9.69 -2.53 -10.02
CA GLU A 232 9.59 -2.83 -8.59
C GLU A 232 8.40 -2.08 -7.97
N LEU A 233 7.54 -2.79 -7.26
CA LEU A 233 6.41 -2.23 -6.53
C LEU A 233 6.87 -1.74 -5.16
N THR A 234 6.81 -0.42 -4.95
CA THR A 234 7.31 0.23 -3.73
C THR A 234 6.29 1.17 -3.12
N PHE A 235 6.37 1.35 -1.80
CA PHE A 235 5.56 2.34 -1.07
C PHE A 235 6.42 3.12 -0.06
N PHE A 236 5.86 4.20 0.48
CA PHE A 236 6.54 5.00 1.48
C PHE A 236 6.29 4.44 2.89
N TYR A 237 7.32 3.89 3.54
CA TYR A 237 7.23 3.30 4.88
C TYR A 237 6.87 4.29 6.01
N GLY A 238 6.94 5.60 5.76
CA GLY A 238 6.57 6.62 6.74
C GLY A 238 7.75 7.40 7.29
N GLU A 239 7.43 8.57 7.86
CA GLU A 239 8.43 9.49 8.41
C GLU A 239 9.13 8.94 9.65
N GLN A 240 8.43 8.16 10.47
CA GLN A 240 9.01 7.54 11.66
C GLN A 240 10.12 6.54 11.30
N TRP A 241 9.88 5.66 10.31
CA TRP A 241 10.90 4.72 9.83
C TRP A 241 12.13 5.45 9.29
N LEU A 242 11.94 6.53 8.53
CA LEU A 242 13.06 7.36 8.06
C LEU A 242 13.84 7.99 9.23
N ALA A 243 13.14 8.49 10.25
CA ALA A 243 13.76 9.07 11.44
C ALA A 243 14.56 8.03 12.22
N GLU A 244 14.06 6.79 12.33
CA GLU A 244 14.75 5.68 12.98
C GLU A 244 16.02 5.27 12.21
N LEU A 245 15.95 5.15 10.88
CA LEU A 245 17.17 4.95 10.06
C LEU A 245 18.18 6.08 10.26
N LEU A 246 17.68 7.32 10.25
CA LEU A 246 18.51 8.50 10.38
C LEU A 246 19.25 8.52 11.73
N GLN A 247 18.54 8.21 12.82
CA GLN A 247 19.10 8.08 14.18
C GLN A 247 20.09 6.91 14.29
N ALA A 248 19.76 5.78 13.67
CA ALA A 248 20.60 4.58 13.66
C ALA A 248 21.81 4.69 12.71
N ARG A 249 22.00 5.83 12.04
CA ARG A 249 23.05 6.03 11.02
C ARG A 249 23.00 4.98 9.89
N LYS A 250 21.78 4.57 9.51
CA LYS A 250 21.53 3.62 8.43
C LYS A 250 21.14 4.33 7.14
N PHE A 251 21.25 3.62 6.01
CA PHE A 251 21.00 4.16 4.68
C PHE A 251 19.68 3.66 4.09
N CYS A 252 19.10 4.46 3.19
CA CYS A 252 18.03 4.01 2.31
C CYS A 252 18.61 3.52 0.98
N PHE A 253 18.12 2.38 0.49
CA PHE A 253 18.58 1.77 -0.76
C PHE A 253 17.57 1.89 -1.91
N CYS A 254 16.60 2.81 -1.83
CA CYS A 254 15.54 2.95 -2.83
C CYS A 254 15.99 3.49 -4.20
N SER A 255 17.25 3.92 -4.33
CA SER A 255 17.84 4.48 -5.57
C SER A 255 17.13 5.70 -6.17
N SER A 256 16.11 6.24 -5.52
CA SER A 256 15.42 7.45 -5.97
C SER A 256 16.33 8.67 -5.87
N GLU A 257 16.37 9.48 -6.93
CA GLU A 257 17.03 10.80 -6.93
C GLU A 257 16.39 11.78 -5.91
N TYR A 258 15.19 11.47 -5.44
CA TYR A 258 14.46 12.22 -4.41
C TYR A 258 14.61 11.61 -3.01
N CYS A 259 15.56 10.69 -2.81
CA CYS A 259 15.85 10.13 -1.50
C CYS A 259 16.23 11.22 -0.50
N VAL A 260 15.60 11.18 0.68
CA VAL A 260 15.83 12.17 1.74
C VAL A 260 16.93 11.76 2.72
N LEU A 261 17.36 10.50 2.66
CA LEU A 261 18.47 9.97 3.44
C LEU A 261 19.78 9.99 2.63
N PRO A 262 20.94 10.18 3.29
CA PRO A 262 22.23 10.11 2.63
C PRO A 262 22.41 8.79 1.85
N PRO A 263 23.05 8.82 0.67
CA PRO A 263 23.33 7.60 -0.06
C PRO A 263 24.36 6.71 0.69
N PRO A 264 24.34 5.38 0.46
CA PRO A 264 25.38 4.49 0.97
C PRO A 264 26.78 4.94 0.54
N GLY A 265 27.74 4.93 1.46
CA GLY A 265 29.11 5.41 1.22
C GLY A 265 29.35 6.88 1.59
N THR A 266 28.34 7.60 2.09
CA THR A 266 28.50 8.96 2.64
C THR A 266 29.37 8.94 3.90
N THR A 267 30.34 9.85 4.02
CA THR A 267 31.20 9.95 5.20
C THR A 267 30.42 10.42 6.44
N LEU A 268 30.90 10.11 7.66
CA LEU A 268 30.25 10.55 8.91
C LEU A 268 30.09 12.08 8.99
N ILE A 269 31.08 12.83 8.48
CA ILE A 269 31.07 14.30 8.45
C ILE A 269 29.96 14.82 7.52
N GLU A 270 29.78 14.20 6.35
CA GLU A 270 28.71 14.55 5.42
C GLU A 270 27.34 14.14 5.95
N TYR A 271 27.25 13.00 6.65
CA TYR A 271 26.05 12.55 7.33
C TYR A 271 25.56 13.57 8.37
N GLU A 272 26.48 14.08 9.20
CA GLU A 272 26.20 15.13 10.19
C GLU A 272 25.76 16.46 9.55
N LYS A 273 26.36 16.84 8.43
CA LYS A 273 25.91 18.00 7.63
C LYS A 273 24.51 17.80 7.06
N VAL A 274 24.17 16.59 6.59
CA VAL A 274 22.82 16.26 6.11
C VAL A 274 21.81 16.27 7.27
N LEU A 275 22.15 15.75 8.45
CA LEU A 275 21.32 15.82 9.66
C LEU A 275 20.97 17.26 10.05
N GLN A 276 21.96 18.16 10.04
CA GLN A 276 21.75 19.57 10.34
C GLN A 276 20.90 20.27 9.27
N ASN A 277 21.07 19.89 7.99
CA ASN A 277 20.31 20.44 6.87
C ASN A 277 18.92 19.81 6.66
N ALA A 278 18.66 18.59 7.17
CA ALA A 278 17.40 17.88 7.01
C ALA A 278 16.22 18.64 7.63
N ARG A 279 16.45 19.34 8.76
CA ARG A 279 15.47 20.26 9.36
C ARG A 279 15.04 21.39 8.41
N ARG A 280 15.92 21.80 7.48
CA ARG A 280 15.68 22.83 6.45
C ARG A 280 15.13 22.23 5.15
N LYS A 281 15.66 21.09 4.70
CA LYS A 281 15.28 20.41 3.45
C LYS A 281 13.88 19.78 3.49
N THR A 282 13.35 19.35 4.63
CA THR A 282 11.97 18.83 4.71
C THR A 282 10.93 19.87 4.26
N HIS A 283 11.20 21.15 4.50
CA HIS A 283 10.37 22.26 4.02
C HIS A 283 10.51 22.47 2.49
N GLU A 284 11.74 22.36 1.96
CA GLU A 284 12.00 22.46 0.51
C GLU A 284 11.46 21.26 -0.27
N LEU A 285 11.53 20.04 0.27
CA LEU A 285 10.95 18.83 -0.31
C LEU A 285 9.42 18.90 -0.39
N LYS A 286 8.75 19.42 0.65
CA LYS A 286 7.31 19.72 0.58
C LYS A 286 7.01 20.72 -0.55
N LYS A 287 7.85 21.75 -0.72
CA LYS A 287 7.71 22.75 -1.80
C LYS A 287 7.97 22.16 -3.19
N LYS A 288 8.97 21.29 -3.34
CA LYS A 288 9.36 20.65 -4.61
C LYS A 288 8.38 19.55 -5.02
N ARG A 289 7.86 18.74 -4.08
CA ARG A 289 6.73 17.82 -4.32
C ARG A 289 5.48 18.57 -4.80
N LYS A 290 5.20 19.74 -4.20
CA LYS A 290 4.11 20.62 -4.65
C LYS A 290 4.34 21.18 -6.07
N ALA A 291 5.59 21.44 -6.45
CA ALA A 291 5.95 21.89 -7.80
C ALA A 291 5.86 20.77 -8.85
N ILE A 292 6.33 19.55 -8.54
CA ILE A 292 6.16 18.37 -9.41
C ILE A 292 4.66 18.05 -9.59
N LYS A 293 3.85 18.19 -8.54
CA LYS A 293 2.38 18.06 -8.57
C LYS A 293 1.74 19.07 -9.55
N ALA A 294 2.22 20.31 -9.59
CA ALA A 294 1.72 21.31 -10.54
C ALA A 294 2.12 20.99 -12.00
N ALA A 295 3.32 20.43 -12.20
CA ALA A 295 3.80 20.02 -13.53
C ALA A 295 3.10 18.76 -14.07
N GLN A 296 2.67 17.84 -13.19
CA GLN A 296 1.92 16.65 -13.60
C GLN A 296 0.45 16.95 -13.93
N ASN A 297 -0.19 17.87 -13.20
CA ASN A 297 -1.56 18.29 -13.48
C ASN A 297 -1.68 19.09 -14.80
N THR A 298 -0.68 19.89 -15.16
CA THR A 298 -0.67 20.66 -16.42
C THR A 298 -0.50 19.80 -17.67
N ASN A 299 0.09 18.60 -17.55
CA ASN A 299 0.19 17.64 -18.64
C ASN A 299 -1.09 16.81 -18.85
N ASP A 300 -1.93 16.64 -17.81
CA ASP A 300 -3.24 15.98 -17.93
C ASP A 300 -4.29 16.91 -18.57
N ASP A 301 -4.21 18.24 -18.37
CA ASP A 301 -5.08 19.24 -19.03
C ASP A 301 -4.79 19.43 -20.52
N CYS A 302 -3.58 19.06 -20.98
CA CYS A 302 -3.19 19.18 -22.39
C CYS A 302 -3.60 17.95 -23.24
N LYS A 303 -4.02 16.85 -22.60
CA LYS A 303 -4.45 15.61 -23.28
C LYS A 303 -5.98 15.40 -23.29
N SER A 304 -6.75 16.28 -22.66
CA SER A 304 -8.22 16.24 -22.64
C SER A 304 -8.87 17.08 -23.76
N ASN A 305 -8.09 17.85 -24.53
CA ASN A 305 -8.57 18.52 -25.74
C ASN A 305 -8.13 17.70 -26.96
N HIS A 306 -9.10 17.04 -27.59
CA HIS A 306 -9.10 16.28 -28.85
C HIS A 306 -9.48 14.81 -28.66
N ILE A 307 -10.78 14.53 -28.79
CA ILE A 307 -11.37 13.79 -29.92
C ILE A 307 -12.89 13.92 -29.72
N GLU A 308 -13.51 14.82 -30.49
CA GLU A 308 -14.94 14.74 -30.81
C GLU A 308 -15.07 13.82 -32.03
N PHE A 309 -15.77 12.70 -31.87
CA PHE A 309 -16.60 12.07 -32.89
C PHE A 309 -17.77 11.37 -32.19
#